data_AF-X0ZI54-F1
#
_entry.id   AF-X0ZI54-F1
#
_cell.length_a   1.000
_cell.length_b   1.000
_cell.length_c   1.000
_cell.angle_alpha   90.00
_cell.angle_beta   90.00
_cell.angle_gamma   90.00
#
_symmetry.space_group_name_H-M   'P 1'
#
loop_
_entity.id
_entity.type
_entity.pdbx_description
1 polymer ?
#
loop_
_entity_poly.entity_id
_entity_poly.type
_entity_poly.pdbx_seq_one_letter_code
_entity_poly.pdbx_strand_id
1 'polypeptide(L)'
;MEEFKGKRLFLYNLSTAGWVLLDSIWLTFAIAFLLPPKERVAEGMIPFISNERFLGIITVLGAVMLFGRIIDAVADPLVASWSDRSTSRFGRRRFFLIIGGLPLAISTVLIFFPPTPY
;
A
#
# COMPACT_ATOMS: atom_id res chain seq x y z
N MET A 1 6.39 3.90 30.69
CA MET A 1 5.60 4.01 29.45
C MET A 1 4.36 4.84 29.79
N GLU A 2 4.15 5.99 29.15
CA GLU A 2 2.88 6.71 29.29
C GLU A 2 1.73 5.80 28.82
N GLU A 3 0.72 5.61 29.66
CA GLU A 3 -0.47 4.86 29.29
C GLU A 3 -1.25 5.65 28.23
N PHE A 4 -1.30 5.11 27.00
CA PHE A 4 -2.19 5.60 25.96
C PHE A 4 -3.64 5.34 26.38
N LYS A 5 -4.34 6.36 26.89
CA LYS A 5 -5.75 6.27 27.29
C LYS A 5 -6.66 7.18 26.45
N GLY A 6 -7.92 6.76 26.29
CA GLY A 6 -8.97 7.54 25.63
C GLY A 6 -8.74 7.79 24.14
N LYS A 7 -8.91 9.04 23.69
CA LYS A 7 -8.91 9.43 22.28
C LYS A 7 -7.61 9.07 21.53
N ARG A 8 -6.45 9.14 22.19
CA ARG A 8 -5.16 8.84 21.53
C ARG A 8 -5.01 7.36 21.19
N LEU A 9 -5.46 6.48 22.09
CA LEU A 9 -5.47 5.03 21.85
C LEU A 9 -6.45 4.68 20.73
N PHE A 10 -7.63 5.29 20.73
CA PHE A 10 -8.61 5.10 19.66
C PHE A 10 -8.05 5.52 18.29
N LEU A 11 -7.47 6.73 18.19
CA LEU A 11 -6.86 7.22 16.95
C LEU A 11 -5.68 6.35 16.48
N TYR A 12 -4.88 5.81 17.40
CA TYR A 12 -3.79 4.90 17.05
C TYR A 12 -4.32 3.58 16.47
N ASN A 13 -5.33 2.97 17.11
CA ASN A 13 -5.98 1.77 16.57
C ASN A 13 -6.68 2.01 15.23
N LEU A 14 -7.27 3.20 15.05
CA LEU A 14 -7.88 3.61 13.79
C LEU A 14 -6.83 3.67 12.65
N SER A 15 -5.60 4.08 12.95
CA SER A 15 -4.49 4.06 11.98
C SER A 15 -4.17 2.64 11.52
N THR A 16 -4.11 1.67 12.43
CA THR A 16 -3.86 0.26 12.08
C THR A 16 -4.98 -0.29 11.21
N ALA A 17 -6.24 -0.02 11.57
CA ALA A 17 -7.39 -0.41 10.77
C ALA A 17 -7.36 0.22 9.36
N GLY A 18 -7.03 1.51 9.27
CA GLY A 18 -6.90 2.22 8.01
C GLY A 18 -5.82 1.64 7.10
N TRP A 19 -4.64 1.31 7.66
CA TRP A 19 -3.56 0.66 6.91
C TRP A 19 -3.98 -0.70 6.35
N VAL A 20 -4.58 -1.56 7.18
CA VAL A 20 -5.02 -2.89 6.74
C VAL A 20 -6.08 -2.81 5.65
N LEU A 21 -7.03 -1.87 5.78
CA LEU A 21 -8.06 -1.65 4.76
C LEU A 21 -7.45 -1.17 3.44
N LEU A 22 -6.53 -0.21 3.48
CA LEU A 22 -5.85 0.30 2.28
C LEU A 22 -5.06 -0.80 1.59
N ASP A 23 -4.24 -1.56 2.33
CA ASP A 23 -3.48 -2.68 1.78
C ASP A 23 -4.40 -3.73 1.16
N SER A 24 -5.50 -4.09 1.83
CA SER A 24 -6.47 -5.07 1.34
C SER A 24 -7.19 -4.61 0.06
N ILE A 25 -7.64 -3.34 0.04
CA ILE A 25 -8.31 -2.76 -1.12
C ILE A 25 -7.35 -2.72 -2.30
N TRP A 26 -6.13 -2.21 -2.09
CA TRP A 26 -5.13 -2.12 -3.13
C TRP A 26 -4.74 -3.49 -3.67
N LEU A 27 -4.47 -4.46 -2.78
CA LEU A 27 -4.08 -5.81 -3.16
C LEU A 27 -5.17 -6.50 -3.99
N THR A 28 -6.41 -6.42 -3.52
CA THR A 28 -7.57 -7.02 -4.21
C THR A 28 -7.79 -6.35 -5.57
N PHE A 29 -7.72 -5.01 -5.61
CA PHE A 29 -7.84 -4.24 -6.84
C PHE A 29 -6.75 -4.59 -7.84
N ALA A 30 -5.48 -4.58 -7.42
CA ALA A 30 -4.34 -4.85 -8.29
C ALA A 30 -4.45 -6.23 -8.95
N ILE A 31 -4.83 -7.27 -8.19
CA ILE A 31 -5.01 -8.62 -8.73
C ILE A 31 -6.20 -8.65 -9.69
N ALA A 32 -7.37 -8.17 -9.27
CA ALA A 32 -8.60 -8.26 -10.06
C ALA A 32 -8.54 -7.40 -11.34
N PHE A 33 -7.88 -6.25 -11.28
CA PHE A 33 -7.75 -5.32 -12.41
C PHE A 33 -6.65 -5.77 -13.38
N LEU A 34 -5.45 -6.09 -12.88
CA LEU A 34 -4.32 -6.43 -13.76
C LEU A 34 -4.43 -7.85 -14.33
N LEU A 35 -4.99 -8.76 -13.56
CA LEU A 35 -5.12 -10.18 -13.90
C LEU A 35 -6.52 -10.70 -13.53
N PRO A 36 -7.58 -10.25 -14.23
CA PRO A 36 -8.95 -10.63 -13.95
C PRO A 36 -9.13 -12.16 -14.01
N PRO A 37 -10.01 -12.74 -13.16
CA PRO A 37 -10.34 -14.15 -13.24
C PRO A 37 -11.01 -14.48 -14.57
N LYS A 38 -10.87 -15.74 -15.01
CA LYS A 38 -11.33 -16.18 -16.35
C LYS A 38 -12.81 -15.90 -16.62
N GLU A 39 -13.64 -15.92 -15.58
CA GLU A 39 -15.06 -15.56 -15.64
C GLU A 39 -15.27 -14.11 -16.10
N ARG A 40 -14.50 -13.17 -15.52
CA ARG A 40 -14.57 -11.74 -15.87
C ARG A 40 -13.97 -11.45 -17.25
N VAL A 41 -12.97 -12.23 -17.65
CA VAL A 41 -12.44 -12.18 -19.03
C VAL A 41 -13.51 -12.65 -20.02
N ALA A 42 -14.29 -13.67 -19.69
CA ALA A 42 -15.42 -14.11 -20.51
C ALA A 42 -16.54 -13.06 -20.60
N GLU A 43 -16.71 -12.23 -19.57
CA GLU A 43 -17.58 -11.04 -19.57
C GLU A 43 -17.03 -9.85 -20.38
N GLY A 44 -15.81 -9.96 -20.93
CA GLY A 44 -15.20 -8.93 -21.78
C GLY A 44 -14.11 -8.09 -21.12
N MET A 45 -13.68 -8.41 -19.90
CA MET A 45 -12.51 -7.74 -19.30
C MET A 45 -11.21 -8.13 -20.00
N ILE A 46 -10.37 -7.13 -20.28
CA ILE A 46 -9.08 -7.34 -20.92
C ILE A 46 -8.02 -7.58 -19.83
N PRO A 47 -7.24 -8.67 -19.89
CA PRO A 47 -6.11 -8.86 -18.99
C PRO A 47 -4.95 -7.94 -19.39
N PHE A 48 -4.47 -7.11 -18.45
CA PHE A 48 -3.33 -6.20 -18.71
C PHE A 48 -1.97 -6.89 -18.57
N ILE A 49 -1.91 -7.99 -17.81
CA ILE A 49 -0.68 -8.74 -17.56
C ILE A 49 -0.88 -10.21 -17.97
N SER A 50 0.14 -10.83 -18.54
CA SER A 50 0.16 -12.25 -18.85
C SER A 50 0.19 -13.11 -17.58
N ASN A 51 -0.67 -14.12 -17.48
CA ASN A 51 -0.64 -15.13 -16.40
C ASN A 51 0.40 -16.24 -16.63
N GLU A 52 1.39 -15.98 -17.47
CA GLU A 52 2.44 -16.94 -17.75
C GLU A 52 3.39 -17.06 -16.56
N ARG A 53 3.91 -18.28 -16.37
CA ARG A 53 4.86 -18.59 -15.31
C ARG A 53 6.26 -18.67 -15.88
N PHE A 54 7.12 -17.76 -15.45
CA PHE A 54 8.55 -17.82 -15.67
C PHE A 54 9.15 -18.88 -14.73
N LEU A 55 10.04 -19.72 -15.27
CA LEU A 55 10.69 -20.81 -14.53
C LEU A 55 9.70 -21.78 -13.85
N GLY A 56 8.46 -21.86 -14.35
CA GLY A 56 7.40 -22.74 -13.83
C GLY A 56 6.75 -22.29 -12.52
N ILE A 57 7.29 -21.27 -11.84
CA ILE A 57 6.89 -20.89 -10.47
C ILE A 57 6.47 -19.41 -10.37
N ILE A 58 7.11 -18.51 -11.11
CA ILE A 58 6.99 -17.06 -10.90
C ILE A 58 6.09 -16.44 -11.96
N THR A 59 4.98 -15.82 -11.57
CA THR A 59 4.17 -14.98 -12.48
C THR A 59 4.74 -13.56 -12.55
N VAL A 60 4.45 -12.82 -13.63
CA VAL A 60 4.81 -11.39 -13.72
C VAL A 60 4.28 -10.62 -12.52
N LEU A 61 3.01 -10.84 -12.18
CA LEU A 61 2.38 -10.19 -11.03
C LEU A 61 3.09 -10.55 -9.72
N GLY A 62 3.42 -11.84 -9.52
CA GLY A 62 4.18 -12.30 -8.36
C GLY A 62 5.58 -11.67 -8.28
N ALA A 63 6.27 -11.51 -9.40
CA ALA A 63 7.57 -10.84 -9.46
C ALA A 63 7.47 -9.36 -9.08
N VAL A 64 6.48 -8.63 -9.60
CA VAL A 64 6.25 -7.22 -9.28
C VAL A 64 5.90 -7.06 -7.79
N MET A 65 5.05 -7.92 -7.25
CA MET A 65 4.69 -7.90 -5.83
C MET A 65 5.88 -8.23 -4.92
N LEU A 66 6.69 -9.23 -5.30
CA LEU A 66 7.91 -9.59 -4.58
C LEU A 66 8.91 -8.44 -4.59
N PHE A 67 9.09 -7.78 -5.73
CA PHE A 67 9.94 -6.61 -5.85
C PHE A 67 9.48 -5.49 -4.91
N GLY A 68 8.18 -5.19 -4.85
CA GLY A 68 7.61 -4.24 -3.90
C GLY A 68 7.97 -4.58 -2.44
N ARG A 69 7.81 -5.85 -2.04
CA ARG A 69 8.18 -6.31 -0.69
C ARG A 69 9.67 -6.17 -0.37
N ILE A 70 10.55 -6.34 -1.37
CA ILE A 70 11.99 -6.11 -1.18
C ILE A 70 12.27 -4.63 -0.90
N ILE A 71 11.60 -3.72 -1.63
CA ILE A 71 11.72 -2.29 -1.39
C ILE A 71 11.21 -1.94 0.02
N ASP A 72 10.04 -2.45 0.42
CA ASP A 72 9.49 -2.24 1.76
C ASP A 72 10.45 -2.73 2.86
N ALA A 73 11.03 -3.92 2.68
CA ALA A 73 11.97 -4.50 3.64
C ALA A 73 13.22 -3.64 3.89
N VAL A 74 13.61 -2.81 2.92
CA VAL A 74 14.72 -1.85 3.05
C VAL A 74 14.21 -0.49 3.55
N ALA A 75 13.09 -0.01 3.02
CA ALA A 75 12.52 1.28 3.38
C ALA A 75 12.06 1.34 4.85
N ASP A 76 11.46 0.26 5.37
CA ASP A 76 10.93 0.19 6.72
C ASP A 76 12.01 0.45 7.80
N PRO A 77 13.17 -0.25 7.81
CA PRO A 77 14.25 0.05 8.75
C PRO A 77 14.83 1.45 8.60
N LEU A 78 14.96 1.94 7.36
CA LEU A 78 15.51 3.27 7.09
C LEU A 78 14.60 4.36 7.67
N VAL A 79 13.31 4.29 7.37
CA VAL A 79 12.31 5.23 7.88
C VAL A 79 12.16 5.12 9.39
N ALA A 80 12.19 3.90 9.96
CA ALA A 80 12.18 3.71 11.41
C ALA A 80 13.38 4.41 12.08
N SER A 81 14.58 4.22 11.53
CA SER A 81 15.81 4.82 12.05
C SER A 81 15.86 6.35 11.91
N TRP A 82 15.34 6.90 10.81
CA TRP A 82 15.22 8.34 10.62
C TRP A 82 14.16 8.96 11.53
N SER A 83 13.02 8.29 11.68
CA SER A 83 11.93 8.72 12.55
C SER A 83 12.37 8.76 14.01
N ASP A 84 13.10 7.75 14.49
CA ASP A 84 13.57 7.70 15.88
C ASP A 84 14.65 8.75 16.19
N ARG A 85 15.44 9.18 15.19
CA ARG A 85 16.46 10.23 15.34
C ARG A 85 15.94 11.66 15.09
N SER A 86 14.68 11.80 14.72
CA SER A 86 14.09 13.09 14.38
C SER A 86 13.91 14.02 15.59
N THR A 87 14.40 15.25 15.48
CA THR A 87 14.22 16.32 16.46
C THR A 87 13.13 17.31 16.06
N SER A 88 12.25 16.95 15.11
CA SER A 88 11.22 17.84 14.56
C SER A 88 10.33 18.48 15.63
N ARG A 89 10.14 19.80 15.52
CA ARG A 89 9.29 20.63 16.40
C ARG A 89 7.82 20.20 16.46
N PHE A 90 7.34 19.47 15.44
CA PHE A 90 5.96 18.96 15.37
C PHE A 90 5.78 17.59 16.03
N GLY A 91 6.84 17.05 16.65
CA GLY A 91 6.87 15.74 17.29
C GLY A 91 7.56 14.70 16.41
N ARG A 92 8.41 13.89 17.06
CA ARG A 92 9.35 12.93 16.48
C ARG A 92 8.77 12.07 15.35
N ARG A 93 7.58 11.48 15.55
CA ARG A 93 6.92 10.56 14.60
C ARG A 93 5.78 11.19 13.79
N ARG A 94 5.19 12.29 14.25
CA ARG A 94 4.01 12.90 13.61
C ARG A 94 4.33 13.50 12.24
N PHE A 95 5.51 14.10 12.10
CA PHE A 95 5.96 14.66 10.83
C PHE A 95 6.10 13.57 9.74
N PHE A 96 6.71 12.43 10.09
CA PHE A 96 6.86 11.28 9.20
C PHE A 96 5.51 10.68 8.81
N LEU A 97 4.57 10.57 9.77
CA LEU A 97 3.22 10.07 9.49
C LEU A 97 2.46 10.96 8.49
N ILE A 98 2.57 12.28 8.60
CA ILE A 98 1.90 13.21 7.67
C ILE A 98 2.56 13.14 6.28
N ILE A 99 3.89 13.15 6.22
CA ILE A 99 4.63 13.11 4.96
C ILE A 99 4.46 11.77 4.25
N GLY A 100 4.32 10.65 4.96
CA GLY A 100 4.02 9.35 4.34
C GLY A 100 2.53 9.21 3.99
N GLY A 101 1.64 9.62 4.88
CA GLY A 101 0.20 9.43 4.73
C GLY A 101 -0.44 10.29 3.65
N LEU A 102 0.00 11.56 3.48
CA LEU A 102 -0.58 12.46 2.48
C LEU A 102 -0.33 11.99 1.04
N PRO A 103 0.91 11.69 0.60
CA PRO A 103 1.17 11.14 -0.72
C PRO A 103 0.45 9.83 -0.95
N LEU A 104 0.40 8.93 0.05
CA LEU A 104 -0.33 7.66 -0.04
C LEU A 104 -1.83 7.87 -0.29
N ALA A 105 -2.45 8.82 0.42
CA ALA A 105 -3.85 9.15 0.23
C ALA A 105 -4.10 9.70 -1.18
N ILE A 106 -3.25 10.62 -1.65
CA ILE A 106 -3.36 11.21 -2.98
C ILE A 106 -3.18 10.14 -4.07
N SER A 107 -2.16 9.28 -3.96
CA SER A 107 -1.93 8.21 -4.93
C SER A 107 -3.09 7.21 -4.97
N THR A 108 -3.66 6.89 -3.81
CA THR A 108 -4.84 6.01 -3.73
C THR A 108 -6.03 6.63 -4.46
N VAL A 109 -6.32 7.92 -4.24
CA VAL A 109 -7.39 8.63 -4.95
C VAL A 109 -7.14 8.61 -6.46
N LEU A 110 -5.92 8.86 -6.91
CA LEU A 110 -5.57 8.88 -8.33
C LEU A 110 -5.68 7.50 -9.02
N ILE A 111 -5.49 6.40 -8.29
CA ILE A 111 -5.70 5.05 -8.83
C ILE A 111 -7.17 4.80 -9.16
N PHE A 112 -8.10 5.28 -8.31
CA PHE A 112 -9.53 5.08 -8.49
C PHE A 112 -10.22 6.18 -9.30
N PHE A 113 -9.64 7.39 -9.33
CA PHE A 113 -10.15 8.55 -10.04
C PHE A 113 -9.03 9.13 -10.93
N PRO A 114 -8.70 8.46 -12.04
CA PRO A 114 -7.71 8.98 -12.97
C PRO A 114 -8.19 10.33 -13.55
N PRO A 115 -7.29 11.31 -13.71
CA PRO A 115 -7.64 12.65 -14.18
C PRO A 115 -8.07 12.69 -15.65
N THR A 116 -7.78 11.62 -16.42
CA THR A 116 -8.19 11.46 -17.80
C THR A 116 -9.05 10.19 -17.94
N PRO A 117 -10.29 10.29 -18.43
CA PRO A 117 -11.10 9.12 -18.76
C PRO A 117 -10.56 8.42 -20.02
N TYR A 118 -10.60 7.09 -20.03
CA TYR A 118 -10.31 6.24 -21.19
C TYR A 118 -11.61 5.84 -21.89
#